data_AF-A0A9E3MG95-F1
#
_entry.id   AF-A0A9E3MG95-F1
#
_cell.length_a   1.000
_cell.length_b   1.000
_cell.length_c   1.000
_cell.angle_alpha   90.00
_cell.angle_beta   90.00
_cell.angle_gamma   90.00
#
_symmetry.space_group_name_H-M   'P 1'
#
loop_
_entity.id
_entity.type
_entity.pdbx_description
1 polymer ?
#
loop_
_entity_poly.entity_id
_entity_poly.type
_entity_poly.pdbx_seq_one_letter_code
_entity_poly.pdbx_strand_id
1 'polypeptide(L)'
;MARHRVPAGARLHRPLRARAPRPGRELHAQDARRREGTDPGTQGPQAGGLSPGIIGTVSPTVPTLLPTATPSPGVAPLSLAERIDALLPQTQCTRCGYPDCRAYAEAVASGEAPLNQCPPGGTEGIRLLAQLLGRPELPLNPEFGDEAPRRVVYIEEATCIGCTLCIQACPVDAIIGAPKRMHAVLEADCTGCELCLPVCPMDCIALEEVSAGATGWAAWSPAQADAARARYAGRQARVARDAREEDERLAAKAAPPALQAQPTDDPKRAAIAAALARARVRAKARPQ
;
A
#
# COMPACT_ATOMS: atom_id res chain seq x y z
N MET A 1 -26.14 -46.91 -13.54
CA MET A 1 -26.10 -45.89 -12.45
C MET A 1 -24.71 -45.31 -12.40
N ALA A 2 -24.54 -43.99 -12.41
CA ALA A 2 -23.24 -43.33 -12.21
C ALA A 2 -23.45 -42.10 -11.32
N ARG A 3 -22.61 -41.92 -10.30
CA ARG A 3 -22.67 -40.77 -9.37
C ARG A 3 -21.43 -39.91 -9.58
N HIS A 4 -21.56 -38.80 -10.29
CA HIS A 4 -20.50 -37.79 -10.36
C HIS A 4 -20.33 -37.12 -8.99
N ARG A 5 -19.09 -37.06 -8.48
CA ARG A 5 -18.72 -36.23 -7.34
C ARG A 5 -18.44 -34.81 -7.84
N VAL A 6 -19.09 -33.82 -7.24
CA VAL A 6 -18.72 -32.41 -7.39
C VAL A 6 -17.63 -32.08 -6.36
N PRO A 7 -16.53 -31.41 -6.73
CA PRO A 7 -15.51 -30.97 -5.77
C PRO A 7 -16.04 -29.80 -4.91
N ALA A 8 -15.82 -29.87 -3.59
CA ALA A 8 -16.12 -28.77 -2.70
C ALA A 8 -14.97 -27.74 -2.71
N GLY A 9 -15.29 -26.45 -2.89
CA GLY A 9 -14.27 -25.38 -2.89
C GLY A 9 -14.77 -23.97 -3.23
N ALA A 10 -15.82 -23.84 -4.05
CA ALA A 10 -16.35 -22.55 -4.46
C ALA A 10 -17.06 -21.82 -3.30
N ARG A 11 -16.33 -20.95 -2.58
CA ARG A 11 -16.95 -19.94 -1.70
C ARG A 11 -17.60 -18.87 -2.57
N LEU A 12 -18.93 -18.88 -2.63
CA LEU A 12 -19.69 -17.85 -3.33
C LEU A 12 -19.43 -16.49 -2.68
N HIS A 13 -18.70 -15.62 -3.37
CA HIS A 13 -18.54 -14.22 -2.97
C HIS A 13 -19.91 -13.53 -3.07
N ARG A 14 -20.57 -13.37 -1.93
CA ARG A 14 -21.81 -12.59 -1.82
C ARG A 14 -21.50 -11.14 -2.24
N PRO A 15 -22.13 -10.60 -3.29
CA PRO A 15 -21.83 -9.26 -3.77
C PRO A 15 -22.10 -8.24 -2.66
N LEU A 16 -21.16 -7.30 -2.51
CA LEU A 16 -21.33 -6.13 -1.65
C LEU A 16 -22.49 -5.30 -2.20
N ARG A 17 -23.63 -5.35 -1.52
CA ARG A 17 -24.73 -4.42 -1.82
C ARG A 17 -24.24 -3.01 -1.52
N ALA A 18 -24.12 -2.18 -2.55
CA ALA A 18 -23.88 -0.76 -2.38
C ALA A 18 -24.91 -0.18 -1.40
N ARG A 19 -24.44 0.35 -0.28
CA ARG A 19 -25.28 1.15 0.61
C ARG A 19 -25.57 2.46 -0.09
N ALA A 20 -26.84 2.84 -0.16
CA ALA A 20 -27.21 4.17 -0.62
C ALA A 20 -26.52 5.23 0.26
N PRO A 21 -26.05 6.36 -0.30
CA PRO A 21 -25.48 7.44 0.49
C PRO A 21 -26.50 7.96 1.49
N ARG A 22 -26.08 8.19 2.74
CA ARG A 22 -26.95 8.79 3.75
C ARG A 22 -27.19 10.27 3.38
N PRO A 23 -28.44 10.75 3.27
CA PRO A 23 -28.69 12.15 2.99
C PRO A 23 -28.41 13.03 4.21
N GLY A 24 -27.77 14.18 3.98
CA GLY A 24 -27.78 15.33 4.88
C GLY A 24 -26.85 15.29 6.09
N ARG A 25 -25.66 15.91 5.95
CA ARG A 25 -25.02 16.66 7.04
C ARG A 25 -24.14 17.79 6.50
N GLU A 26 -24.78 18.86 6.04
CA GLU A 26 -24.07 20.12 5.72
C GLU A 26 -23.54 20.77 7.01
N LEU A 27 -22.22 20.81 7.20
CA LEU A 27 -21.59 21.67 8.21
C LEU A 27 -20.27 22.27 7.71
N HIS A 28 -20.24 23.60 7.64
CA HIS A 28 -19.06 24.45 7.89
C HIS A 28 -17.86 24.37 6.93
N ALA A 29 -18.11 24.47 5.62
CA ALA A 29 -17.12 24.99 4.66
C ALA A 29 -16.97 26.54 4.75
N GLN A 30 -16.63 27.07 5.94
CA GLN A 30 -16.52 28.54 6.18
C GLN A 30 -15.42 28.94 7.18
N ASP A 31 -14.13 28.76 6.85
CA ASP A 31 -13.06 29.60 7.46
C ASP A 31 -11.79 29.77 6.59
N ALA A 32 -11.97 29.95 5.28
CA ALA A 32 -10.87 30.02 4.29
C ALA A 32 -10.75 31.36 3.54
N ARG A 33 -11.50 32.41 3.91
CA ARG A 33 -11.48 33.71 3.22
C ARG A 33 -11.39 34.91 4.17
N ARG A 34 -10.17 35.21 4.67
CA ARG A 34 -9.91 36.47 5.41
C ARG A 34 -8.47 37.02 5.35
N ARG A 35 -7.79 36.98 4.19
CA ARG A 35 -6.47 37.63 3.98
C ARG A 35 -6.29 38.23 2.57
N GLU A 36 -7.08 39.24 2.23
CA GLU A 36 -6.84 40.12 1.07
C GLU A 36 -7.14 41.61 1.42
N GLY A 37 -6.49 42.55 0.72
CA GLY A 37 -6.39 43.99 1.06
C GLY A 37 -5.20 44.31 1.98
N THR A 38 -4.52 45.48 1.95
CA THR A 38 -4.68 46.79 1.27
C THR A 38 -3.35 47.57 1.51
N ASP A 39 -2.77 48.49 0.71
CA ASP A 39 -3.10 49.28 -0.51
C ASP A 39 -1.82 49.51 -1.40
N PRO A 40 -1.88 50.16 -2.59
CA PRO A 40 -0.74 50.33 -3.50
C PRO A 40 -0.02 51.69 -3.47
N GLY A 41 1.16 51.76 -4.10
CA GLY A 41 1.73 53.00 -4.65
C GLY A 41 3.19 52.85 -5.11
N THR A 42 3.82 53.74 -5.88
CA THR A 42 3.40 54.77 -6.87
C THR A 42 4.72 55.43 -7.32
N GLN A 43 5.07 55.28 -8.61
CA GLN A 43 6.07 56.06 -9.38
C GLN A 43 7.57 56.03 -8.98
N GLY A 44 8.44 56.11 -10.01
CA GLY A 44 9.85 56.49 -9.93
C GLY A 44 10.03 57.96 -10.34
N PRO A 45 11.09 58.37 -11.09
CA PRO A 45 12.24 57.64 -11.61
C PRO A 45 13.58 58.26 -11.14
N GLN A 46 14.72 57.91 -11.77
CA GLN A 46 15.74 58.85 -12.28
C GLN A 46 16.83 58.09 -13.05
N ALA A 47 17.58 58.77 -13.93
CA ALA A 47 18.64 58.16 -14.75
C ALA A 47 20.06 58.57 -14.31
N GLY A 48 21.04 57.71 -14.60
CA GLY A 48 22.46 57.99 -14.36
C GLY A 48 23.37 57.04 -15.14
N GLY A 49 23.86 57.49 -16.30
CA GLY A 49 24.79 56.73 -17.14
C GLY A 49 26.23 57.25 -17.01
N LEU A 50 27.21 56.37 -17.17
CA LEU A 50 28.64 56.69 -17.31
C LEU A 50 29.32 55.75 -18.32
N SER A 51 30.38 56.24 -18.95
CA SER A 51 31.03 55.67 -20.15
C SER A 51 32.05 54.55 -19.84
N PRO A 52 32.48 53.74 -20.84
CA PRO A 52 33.15 52.46 -20.58
C PRO A 52 34.67 52.58 -20.31
N GLY A 53 35.17 51.74 -19.41
CA GLY A 53 36.61 51.55 -19.14
C GLY A 53 37.17 50.30 -19.82
N ILE A 54 38.11 50.49 -20.75
CA ILE A 54 38.80 49.40 -21.48
C ILE A 54 39.98 48.82 -20.68
N ILE A 55 39.86 47.60 -20.14
CA ILE A 55 40.99 46.89 -19.50
C ILE A 55 41.02 45.39 -19.83
N GLY A 56 42.10 44.97 -20.51
CA GLY A 56 42.80 43.70 -20.29
C GLY A 56 42.04 42.37 -20.36
N THR A 57 41.82 41.83 -21.56
CA THR A 57 41.53 40.40 -21.74
C THR A 57 42.81 39.55 -21.54
N VAL A 58 42.95 38.93 -20.37
CA VAL A 58 43.89 37.81 -20.16
C VAL A 58 43.10 36.55 -19.85
N SER A 59 43.19 35.55 -20.74
CA SER A 59 42.41 34.32 -20.65
C SER A 59 43.27 33.18 -20.09
N PRO A 60 43.05 32.71 -18.84
CA PRO A 60 43.76 31.56 -18.30
C PRO A 60 43.21 30.29 -18.95
N THR A 61 43.96 29.69 -19.88
CA THR A 61 43.61 28.43 -20.53
C THR A 61 43.75 27.25 -19.55
N VAL A 62 42.75 27.05 -18.69
CA VAL A 62 42.65 25.87 -17.83
C VAL A 62 42.35 24.65 -18.73
N PRO A 63 43.19 23.61 -18.74
CA PRO A 63 42.91 22.40 -19.50
C PRO A 63 41.77 21.63 -18.81
N THR A 64 40.56 21.71 -19.37
CA THR A 64 39.41 20.92 -18.91
C THR A 64 39.65 19.44 -19.20
N LEU A 65 40.23 18.73 -18.24
CA LEU A 65 40.22 17.28 -18.18
C LEU A 65 38.77 16.84 -17.94
N LEU A 66 38.08 16.39 -19.00
CA LEU A 66 36.78 15.75 -18.84
C LEU A 66 36.97 14.48 -17.98
N PRO A 67 36.27 14.34 -16.84
CA PRO A 67 36.26 13.08 -16.13
C PRO A 67 35.57 12.04 -17.01
N THR A 68 36.32 11.02 -17.44
CA THR A 68 35.75 9.88 -18.18
C THR A 68 34.80 9.12 -17.26
N ALA A 69 33.50 9.39 -17.40
CA ALA A 69 32.46 8.77 -16.59
C ALA A 69 32.48 7.24 -16.78
N THR A 70 32.99 6.51 -15.79
CA THR A 70 32.97 5.04 -15.78
C THR A 70 31.52 4.58 -15.76
N PRO A 71 31.05 3.75 -16.72
CA PRO A 71 29.68 3.28 -16.71
C PRO A 71 29.44 2.41 -15.47
N SER A 72 28.43 2.77 -14.66
CA SER A 72 28.07 1.99 -13.47
C SER A 72 27.60 0.57 -13.84
N PRO A 73 27.92 -0.44 -13.03
CA PRO A 73 27.71 -1.84 -13.40
C PRO A 73 26.23 -2.23 -13.41
N GLY A 74 25.72 -2.56 -14.59
CA GLY A 74 24.80 -3.69 -14.77
C GLY A 74 23.46 -3.66 -14.03
N VAL A 75 22.66 -2.60 -14.20
CA VAL A 75 21.21 -2.75 -14.00
C VAL A 75 20.67 -3.62 -15.14
N ALA A 76 20.11 -4.78 -14.81
CA ALA A 76 19.47 -5.65 -15.81
C ALA A 76 18.24 -4.96 -16.43
N PRO A 77 17.94 -5.17 -17.72
CA PRO A 77 16.81 -4.53 -18.36
C PRO A 77 15.49 -4.97 -17.72
N LEU A 78 14.67 -4.01 -17.30
CA LEU A 78 13.39 -4.27 -16.63
C LEU A 78 12.49 -5.19 -17.45
N SER A 79 11.93 -6.20 -16.78
CA SER A 79 10.95 -7.12 -17.34
C SER A 79 9.71 -6.38 -17.87
N LEU A 80 8.89 -7.08 -18.66
CA LEU A 80 7.62 -6.50 -19.12
C LEU A 80 6.68 -6.19 -17.96
N ALA A 81 6.59 -7.06 -16.95
CA ALA A 81 5.79 -6.84 -15.75
C ALA A 81 6.25 -5.61 -14.94
N GLU A 82 7.57 -5.41 -14.77
CA GLU A 82 8.10 -4.21 -14.10
C GLU A 82 7.78 -2.92 -14.87
N ARG A 83 7.83 -2.94 -16.20
CA ARG A 83 7.48 -1.79 -17.04
C ARG A 83 5.98 -1.51 -17.08
N ILE A 84 5.14 -2.53 -16.96
CA ILE A 84 3.68 -2.36 -16.80
C ILE A 84 3.37 -1.79 -15.40
N ASP A 85 3.95 -2.35 -14.34
CA ASP A 85 3.76 -1.88 -12.97
C ASP A 85 4.24 -0.42 -12.79
N ALA A 86 5.31 -0.04 -13.47
CA ALA A 86 5.77 1.36 -13.57
C ALA A 86 4.67 2.32 -14.09
N LEU A 87 3.84 1.86 -15.03
CA LEU A 87 2.75 2.63 -15.67
C LEU A 87 1.37 2.46 -14.99
N LEU A 88 1.28 1.73 -13.88
CA LEU A 88 0.05 1.67 -13.08
C LEU A 88 -0.02 2.82 -12.05
N PRO A 89 -1.23 3.25 -11.62
CA PRO A 89 -1.40 4.34 -10.65
C PRO A 89 -1.02 3.98 -9.21
N GLN A 90 -0.65 2.71 -8.94
CA GLN A 90 -0.13 2.24 -7.63
C GLN A 90 -1.04 2.47 -6.42
N THR A 91 -2.36 2.55 -6.66
CA THR A 91 -3.34 2.74 -5.59
C THR A 91 -3.52 1.51 -4.69
N GLN A 92 -3.16 0.31 -5.16
CA GLN A 92 -3.33 -0.98 -4.48
C GLN A 92 -4.79 -1.28 -4.07
N CYS A 93 -5.75 -0.80 -4.85
CA CYS A 93 -7.19 -0.85 -4.52
C CYS A 93 -7.91 -2.17 -4.82
N THR A 94 -7.21 -3.18 -5.36
CA THR A 94 -7.70 -4.52 -5.77
C THR A 94 -8.94 -4.56 -6.68
N ARG A 95 -9.40 -3.42 -7.21
CA ARG A 95 -10.62 -3.31 -8.05
C ARG A 95 -10.57 -4.17 -9.32
N CYS A 96 -9.39 -4.41 -9.89
CA CYS A 96 -9.18 -5.31 -11.03
C CYS A 96 -9.29 -6.81 -10.69
N GLY A 97 -9.56 -7.18 -9.43
CA GLY A 97 -9.61 -8.57 -8.95
C GLY A 97 -8.25 -9.15 -8.53
N TYR A 98 -7.14 -8.48 -8.85
CA TYR A 98 -5.79 -8.87 -8.44
C TYR A 98 -5.44 -8.34 -7.03
N PRO A 99 -4.57 -9.04 -6.26
CA PRO A 99 -4.25 -8.67 -4.88
C PRO A 99 -3.47 -7.35 -4.75
N ASP A 100 -2.75 -6.93 -5.78
CA ASP A 100 -2.08 -5.62 -5.88
C ASP A 100 -1.79 -5.25 -7.35
N CYS A 101 -1.20 -4.07 -7.57
CA CYS A 101 -0.80 -3.61 -8.90
C CYS A 101 0.25 -4.50 -9.57
N ARG A 102 1.13 -5.16 -8.79
CA ARG A 102 2.19 -6.01 -9.33
C ARG A 102 1.63 -7.30 -9.93
N ALA A 103 0.73 -7.97 -9.22
CA ALA A 103 0.06 -9.16 -9.72
C ALA A 103 -0.80 -8.88 -10.98
N TYR A 104 -1.43 -7.69 -11.05
CA TYR A 104 -2.11 -7.26 -12.29
C TYR A 104 -1.11 -7.03 -13.44
N ALA A 105 0.02 -6.37 -13.16
CA ALA A 105 1.05 -6.12 -14.16
C ALA A 105 1.67 -7.42 -14.72
N GLU A 106 1.85 -8.43 -13.87
CA GLU A 106 2.31 -9.76 -14.26
C GLU A 106 1.29 -10.48 -15.16
N ALA A 107 -0.01 -10.45 -14.81
CA ALA A 107 -1.06 -11.05 -15.64
C ALA A 107 -1.27 -10.35 -16.99
N VAL A 108 -1.07 -9.02 -17.07
CA VAL A 108 -1.08 -8.30 -18.36
C VAL A 108 0.16 -8.62 -19.20
N ALA A 109 1.31 -8.85 -18.56
CA ALA A 109 2.55 -9.27 -19.22
C ALA A 109 2.47 -10.70 -19.80
N SER A 110 1.89 -11.65 -19.06
CA SER A 110 1.67 -13.02 -19.54
C SER A 110 0.55 -13.11 -20.57
N GLY A 111 -0.39 -12.16 -20.56
CA GLY A 111 -1.58 -12.14 -21.42
C GLY A 111 -2.81 -12.81 -20.80
N GLU A 112 -2.75 -13.21 -19.53
CA GLU A 112 -3.90 -13.66 -18.74
C GLU A 112 -4.93 -12.55 -18.51
N ALA A 113 -4.48 -11.29 -18.42
CA ALA A 113 -5.34 -10.12 -18.17
C ALA A 113 -5.35 -9.12 -19.34
N PRO A 114 -6.54 -8.65 -19.77
CA PRO A 114 -6.68 -7.42 -20.54
C PRO A 114 -6.12 -6.18 -19.85
N LEU A 115 -5.60 -5.23 -20.63
CA LEU A 115 -4.95 -3.99 -20.16
C LEU A 115 -5.94 -2.90 -19.65
N ASN A 116 -7.25 -3.16 -19.72
CA ASN A 116 -8.33 -2.21 -19.48
C ASN A 116 -9.15 -2.51 -18.21
N GLN A 117 -8.51 -3.06 -17.17
CA GLN A 117 -9.17 -3.45 -15.90
C GLN A 117 -8.86 -2.49 -14.73
N CYS A 118 -8.20 -1.35 -14.97
CA CYS A 118 -7.73 -0.45 -13.90
C CYS A 118 -8.46 0.92 -13.92
N PRO A 119 -9.63 1.05 -13.26
CA PRO A 119 -10.38 2.31 -13.23
C PRO A 119 -9.59 3.54 -12.73
N PRO A 120 -8.71 3.44 -11.70
CA PRO A 120 -7.88 4.57 -11.28
C PRO A 120 -6.78 4.96 -12.28
N GLY A 121 -6.46 4.10 -13.26
CA GLY A 121 -5.56 4.44 -14.36
C GLY A 121 -6.27 5.16 -15.50
N GLY A 122 -7.57 4.92 -15.66
CA GLY A 122 -8.42 5.58 -16.64
C GLY A 122 -8.05 5.28 -18.09
N THR A 123 -8.63 6.05 -19.02
CA THR A 123 -8.31 5.99 -20.45
C THR A 123 -6.83 6.27 -20.72
N GLU A 124 -6.21 7.19 -19.98
CA GLU A 124 -4.79 7.55 -20.15
C GLU A 124 -3.84 6.41 -19.72
N GLY A 125 -4.12 5.71 -18.62
CA GLY A 125 -3.37 4.53 -18.20
C GLY A 125 -3.51 3.39 -19.22
N ILE A 126 -4.71 3.18 -19.76
CA ILE A 126 -4.96 2.23 -20.85
C ILE A 126 -4.11 2.56 -22.08
N ARG A 127 -4.08 3.83 -22.50
CA ARG A 127 -3.29 4.30 -23.64
C ARG A 127 -1.79 4.02 -23.44
N LEU A 128 -1.26 4.32 -22.25
CA LEU A 128 0.15 4.06 -21.90
C LEU A 128 0.48 2.56 -21.94
N LEU A 129 -0.40 1.69 -21.42
CA LEU A 129 -0.22 0.24 -21.48
C LEU A 129 -0.33 -0.32 -22.90
N ALA A 130 -1.29 0.14 -23.70
CA ALA A 130 -1.45 -0.23 -25.10
C ALA A 130 -0.19 0.08 -25.92
N GLN A 131 0.38 1.27 -25.72
CA GLN A 131 1.63 1.71 -26.35
C GLN A 131 2.85 0.88 -25.91
N LEU A 132 2.98 0.56 -24.61
CA LEU A 132 4.06 -0.33 -24.12
C LEU A 132 3.95 -1.75 -24.67
N LEU A 133 2.73 -2.26 -24.87
CA LEU A 133 2.45 -3.63 -25.30
C LEU A 133 2.40 -3.82 -26.82
N GLY A 134 2.36 -2.75 -27.60
CA GLY A 134 2.09 -2.82 -29.05
C GLY A 134 0.69 -3.38 -29.36
N ARG A 135 -0.29 -3.14 -28.49
CA ARG A 135 -1.67 -3.64 -28.59
C ARG A 135 -2.64 -2.48 -28.89
N PRO A 136 -3.81 -2.72 -29.50
CA PRO A 136 -4.83 -1.68 -29.64
C PRO A 136 -5.35 -1.23 -28.27
N GLU A 137 -5.75 0.04 -28.21
CA GLU A 137 -6.47 0.60 -27.05
C GLU A 137 -7.87 -0.01 -26.94
N LEU A 138 -8.35 -0.18 -25.71
CA LEU A 138 -9.66 -0.77 -25.39
C LEU A 138 -10.41 0.19 -24.46
N PRO A 139 -11.74 0.34 -24.54
CA PRO A 139 -12.48 1.09 -23.51
C PRO A 139 -12.27 0.45 -22.13
N LEU A 140 -12.27 1.25 -21.06
CA LEU A 140 -12.24 0.74 -19.68
C LEU A 140 -13.37 -0.29 -19.48
N ASN A 141 -13.05 -1.46 -18.92
CA ASN A 141 -14.07 -2.49 -18.69
C ASN A 141 -14.91 -2.13 -17.44
N PRO A 142 -16.23 -1.85 -17.58
CA PRO A 142 -17.08 -1.44 -16.47
C PRO A 142 -17.30 -2.54 -15.42
N GLU A 143 -16.96 -3.80 -15.69
CA GLU A 143 -17.00 -4.89 -14.69
C GLU A 143 -16.13 -4.59 -13.45
N PHE A 144 -15.08 -3.77 -13.61
CA PHE A 144 -14.16 -3.37 -12.54
C PHE A 144 -14.44 -1.95 -11.98
N GLY A 145 -15.48 -1.28 -12.52
CA GLY A 145 -15.90 0.07 -12.14
C GLY A 145 -15.40 1.19 -13.06
N ASP A 146 -15.90 2.40 -12.83
CA ASP A 146 -15.69 3.56 -13.69
C ASP A 146 -14.45 4.39 -13.33
N GLU A 147 -13.94 5.14 -14.31
CA GLU A 147 -12.99 6.24 -14.06
C GLU A 147 -13.73 7.39 -13.34
N ALA A 148 -13.20 7.83 -12.20
CA ALA A 148 -13.87 8.78 -11.32
C ALA A 148 -12.86 9.71 -10.61
N PRO A 149 -13.32 10.85 -10.04
CA PRO A 149 -12.45 11.75 -9.28
C PRO A 149 -11.77 11.08 -8.09
N ARG A 150 -10.55 11.54 -7.76
CA ARG A 150 -9.78 11.05 -6.62
C ARG A 150 -10.46 11.47 -5.33
N ARG A 151 -10.72 10.48 -4.47
CA ARG A 151 -11.16 10.67 -3.10
C ARG A 151 -10.07 10.25 -2.11
N VAL A 152 -9.97 10.95 -0.98
CA VAL A 152 -9.26 10.46 0.21
C VAL A 152 -10.28 10.00 1.25
N VAL A 153 -9.82 9.30 2.29
CA VAL A 153 -10.66 8.95 3.43
C VAL A 153 -10.43 9.92 4.60
N TYR A 154 -11.51 10.26 5.30
CA TYR A 154 -11.49 10.99 6.58
C TYR A 154 -12.04 10.09 7.70
N ILE A 155 -11.63 10.30 8.95
CA ILE A 155 -12.05 9.49 10.10
C ILE A 155 -12.75 10.40 11.13
N GLU A 156 -14.02 10.13 11.40
CA GLU A 156 -14.83 10.86 12.39
C GLU A 156 -14.35 10.56 13.82
N GLU A 157 -13.81 11.57 14.50
CA GLU A 157 -13.23 11.46 15.84
C GLU A 157 -14.25 10.90 16.84
N ALA A 158 -15.48 11.45 16.84
CA ALA A 158 -16.49 11.14 17.84
C ALA A 158 -16.97 9.66 17.80
N THR A 159 -16.61 8.92 16.76
CA THR A 159 -17.04 7.53 16.54
C THR A 159 -15.84 6.55 16.47
N CYS A 160 -14.60 7.03 16.51
CA CYS A 160 -13.41 6.21 16.31
C CYS A 160 -12.94 5.50 17.61
N ILE A 161 -13.25 4.21 17.75
CA ILE A 161 -12.88 3.41 18.95
C ILE A 161 -11.40 2.98 19.03
N GLY A 162 -10.54 3.38 18.10
CA GLY A 162 -9.11 3.02 18.11
C GLY A 162 -8.81 1.53 17.94
N CYS A 163 -9.56 0.83 17.09
CA CYS A 163 -9.43 -0.62 16.88
C CYS A 163 -8.24 -1.07 16.00
N THR A 164 -7.46 -0.14 15.43
CA THR A 164 -6.35 -0.35 14.46
C THR A 164 -6.66 -1.10 13.15
N LEU A 165 -7.85 -1.68 12.95
CA LEU A 165 -8.18 -2.48 11.75
C LEU A 165 -7.96 -1.72 10.42
N CYS A 166 -8.27 -0.43 10.38
CA CYS A 166 -8.02 0.42 9.21
C CYS A 166 -6.53 0.62 8.90
N ILE A 167 -5.65 0.61 9.91
CA ILE A 167 -4.18 0.65 9.74
C ILE A 167 -3.70 -0.68 9.13
N GLN A 168 -4.25 -1.80 9.60
CA GLN A 168 -3.93 -3.13 9.06
C GLN A 168 -4.45 -3.34 7.63
N ALA A 169 -5.51 -2.63 7.22
CA ALA A 169 -6.02 -2.65 5.84
C ALA A 169 -5.41 -1.58 4.90
N CYS A 170 -4.77 -0.53 5.41
CA CYS A 170 -4.20 0.52 4.56
C CYS A 170 -2.91 0.02 3.88
N PRO A 171 -2.86 -0.13 2.54
CA PRO A 171 -1.71 -0.75 1.86
C PRO A 171 -0.46 0.14 1.83
N VAL A 172 -0.61 1.44 2.07
CA VAL A 172 0.47 2.44 1.93
C VAL A 172 0.73 3.22 3.23
N ASP A 173 0.29 2.66 4.36
CA ASP A 173 0.45 3.18 5.73
C ASP A 173 -0.04 4.64 5.98
N ALA A 174 -0.92 5.15 5.12
CA ALA A 174 -1.48 6.51 5.19
C ALA A 174 -2.46 6.74 6.37
N ILE A 175 -2.59 5.80 7.31
CA ILE A 175 -3.45 5.91 8.50
C ILE A 175 -2.59 5.67 9.74
N ILE A 176 -2.51 6.68 10.60
CA ILE A 176 -1.67 6.71 11.80
C ILE A 176 -2.50 6.74 13.08
N GLY A 177 -2.00 6.18 14.17
CA GLY A 177 -2.68 6.18 15.46
C GLY A 177 -2.20 5.06 16.37
N ALA A 178 -2.92 4.82 17.47
CA ALA A 178 -2.58 3.80 18.46
C ALA A 178 -3.84 3.07 18.97
N PRO A 179 -3.71 1.84 19.50
CA PRO A 179 -4.83 1.14 20.12
C PRO A 179 -5.55 1.99 21.18
N LYS A 180 -6.89 2.04 21.12
CA LYS A 180 -7.76 2.84 22.00
C LYS A 180 -7.54 4.36 21.91
N ARG A 181 -7.00 4.87 20.80
CA ARG A 181 -6.92 6.29 20.45
C ARG A 181 -7.55 6.51 19.06
N MET A 182 -7.99 7.74 18.77
CA MET A 182 -8.37 8.12 17.40
C MET A 182 -7.22 7.80 16.44
N HIS A 183 -7.55 7.37 15.22
CA HIS A 183 -6.60 7.32 14.11
C HIS A 183 -6.83 8.52 13.18
N ALA A 184 -5.76 9.10 12.65
CA ALA A 184 -5.80 10.17 11.65
C ALA A 184 -5.33 9.65 10.29
N VAL A 185 -5.70 10.34 9.21
CA VAL A 185 -5.29 10.03 7.84
C VAL A 185 -4.29 11.07 7.36
N LEU A 186 -3.21 10.61 6.72
CA LEU A 186 -2.27 11.46 6.00
C LEU A 186 -2.79 11.63 4.57
N GLU A 187 -3.53 12.72 4.30
CA GLU A 187 -4.23 12.95 3.03
C GLU A 187 -3.30 12.89 1.81
N ALA A 188 -2.12 13.54 1.90
CA ALA A 188 -1.10 13.53 0.86
C ALA A 188 -0.64 12.10 0.49
N ASP A 189 -0.64 11.20 1.48
CA ASP A 189 -0.25 9.81 1.36
C ASP A 189 -1.43 8.89 0.96
N CYS A 190 -2.68 9.35 1.07
CA CYS A 190 -3.87 8.55 0.82
C CYS A 190 -4.11 8.34 -0.68
N THR A 191 -4.07 7.07 -1.11
CA THR A 191 -4.29 6.62 -2.50
C THR A 191 -5.75 6.51 -2.92
N GLY A 192 -6.72 6.76 -2.03
CA GLY A 192 -8.14 6.51 -2.31
C GLY A 192 -8.49 5.04 -2.51
N CYS A 193 -7.68 4.11 -1.99
CA CYS A 193 -7.84 2.66 -2.18
C CYS A 193 -9.11 2.04 -1.58
N GLU A 194 -9.82 2.75 -0.71
CA GLU A 194 -11.08 2.36 -0.05
C GLU A 194 -11.05 1.08 0.82
N LEU A 195 -9.96 0.29 0.82
CA LEU A 195 -9.80 -0.96 1.60
C LEU A 195 -10.04 -0.83 3.11
N CYS A 196 -9.89 0.38 3.68
CA CYS A 196 -10.13 0.64 5.11
C CYS A 196 -11.62 0.76 5.48
N LEU A 197 -12.52 1.06 4.53
CA LEU A 197 -13.95 1.19 4.77
C LEU A 197 -14.61 -0.12 5.25
N PRO A 198 -14.52 -1.27 4.51
CA PRO A 198 -15.22 -2.49 4.88
C PRO A 198 -14.69 -3.17 6.15
N VAL A 199 -13.51 -2.79 6.64
CA VAL A 199 -12.93 -3.30 7.91
C VAL A 199 -13.26 -2.43 9.12
N CYS A 200 -13.91 -1.27 8.94
CA CYS A 200 -14.25 -0.39 10.05
C CYS A 200 -15.52 -0.86 10.77
N PRO A 201 -15.44 -1.34 12.03
CA PRO A 201 -16.61 -1.88 12.74
C PRO A 201 -17.61 -0.80 13.16
N MET A 202 -17.22 0.48 13.07
CA MET A 202 -18.01 1.63 13.52
C MET A 202 -18.61 2.45 12.37
N ASP A 203 -18.37 2.08 11.09
CA ASP A 203 -18.86 2.84 9.91
C ASP A 203 -18.40 4.32 9.93
N CYS A 204 -17.26 4.61 10.59
CA CYS A 204 -16.80 5.96 10.95
C CYS A 204 -15.77 6.59 9.98
N ILE A 205 -15.71 6.07 8.74
CA ILE A 205 -14.78 6.52 7.71
C ILE A 205 -15.59 7.14 6.58
N ALA A 206 -15.34 8.40 6.28
CA ALA A 206 -15.94 9.15 5.18
C ALA A 206 -15.03 9.15 3.95
N LEU A 207 -15.57 9.58 2.80
CA LEU A 207 -14.82 9.80 1.56
C LEU A 207 -15.02 11.25 1.10
N GLU A 208 -13.92 11.93 0.81
CA GLU A 208 -13.89 13.34 0.40
C GLU A 208 -13.14 13.49 -0.92
N GLU A 209 -13.67 14.26 -1.87
CA GLU A 209 -13.04 14.48 -3.17
C GLU A 209 -11.95 15.55 -3.08
N VAL A 210 -10.77 15.25 -3.64
CA VAL A 210 -9.58 16.14 -3.57
C VAL A 210 -9.03 16.56 -4.93
N SER A 211 -9.63 16.11 -6.04
CA SER A 211 -9.17 16.43 -7.40
C SER A 211 -10.09 17.38 -8.19
N ALA A 212 -11.13 17.93 -7.57
CA ALA A 212 -12.04 18.92 -8.17
C ALA A 212 -12.55 18.51 -9.58
N GLY A 213 -13.12 17.31 -9.67
CA GLY A 213 -13.62 16.71 -10.91
C GLY A 213 -12.56 16.07 -11.82
N ALA A 214 -11.27 16.33 -11.65
CA ALA A 214 -10.22 15.67 -12.44
C ALA A 214 -10.14 14.17 -12.11
N THR A 215 -9.84 13.35 -13.11
CA THR A 215 -9.79 11.87 -13.03
C THR A 215 -8.42 11.30 -13.44
N GLY A 216 -8.21 10.00 -13.22
CA GLY A 216 -7.02 9.27 -13.69
C GLY A 216 -5.69 9.98 -13.37
N TRP A 217 -4.82 10.08 -14.37
CA TRP A 217 -3.50 10.73 -14.24
C TRP A 217 -3.56 12.27 -14.10
N ALA A 218 -4.71 12.91 -14.35
CA ALA A 218 -4.92 14.33 -14.03
C ALA A 218 -5.24 14.53 -12.53
N ALA A 219 -5.78 13.51 -11.85
CA ALA A 219 -6.08 13.51 -10.42
C ALA A 219 -4.92 13.00 -9.54
N TRP A 220 -3.98 12.27 -10.14
CA TRP A 220 -2.95 11.51 -9.46
C TRP A 220 -1.70 11.44 -10.34
N SER A 221 -0.63 12.13 -9.95
CA SER A 221 0.56 12.27 -10.81
C SER A 221 1.51 11.05 -10.76
N PRO A 222 2.40 10.86 -11.75
CA PRO A 222 3.45 9.84 -11.71
C PRO A 222 4.27 9.86 -10.42
N ALA A 223 4.66 11.04 -9.93
CA ALA A 223 5.39 11.19 -8.67
C ALA A 223 4.57 10.73 -7.45
N GLN A 224 3.24 10.89 -7.45
CA GLN A 224 2.37 10.35 -6.41
C GLN A 224 2.25 8.81 -6.51
N ALA A 225 2.16 8.26 -7.72
CA ALA A 225 2.17 6.82 -7.95
C ALA A 225 3.48 6.16 -7.48
N ASP A 226 4.63 6.76 -7.81
CA ASP A 226 5.94 6.27 -7.38
C ASP A 226 6.11 6.35 -5.85
N ALA A 227 5.66 7.44 -5.22
CA ALA A 227 5.65 7.58 -3.76
C ALA A 227 4.73 6.54 -3.09
N ALA A 228 3.59 6.21 -3.68
CA ALA A 228 2.71 5.15 -3.20
C ALA A 228 3.33 3.75 -3.41
N ARG A 229 4.01 3.48 -4.53
CA ARG A 229 4.77 2.22 -4.74
C ARG A 229 5.86 2.06 -3.69
N ALA A 230 6.61 3.12 -3.40
CA ALA A 230 7.66 3.11 -2.39
C ALA A 230 7.12 2.81 -0.98
N ARG A 231 6.00 3.42 -0.58
CA ARG A 231 5.34 3.14 0.71
C ARG A 231 4.72 1.73 0.75
N TYR A 232 4.12 1.25 -0.35
CA TYR A 232 3.64 -0.13 -0.45
C TYR A 232 4.77 -1.14 -0.27
N ALA A 233 5.90 -0.95 -0.97
CA ALA A 233 7.07 -1.82 -0.85
C ALA A 233 7.68 -1.79 0.57
N GLY A 234 7.83 -0.61 1.17
CA GLY A 234 8.29 -0.46 2.55
C GLY A 234 7.37 -1.13 3.57
N ARG A 235 6.06 -1.07 3.35
CA ARG A 235 5.06 -1.79 4.15
C ARG A 235 5.18 -3.30 4.00
N GLN A 236 5.24 -3.81 2.76
CA GLN A 236 5.33 -5.25 2.52
C GLN A 236 6.64 -5.82 3.09
N ALA A 237 7.75 -5.11 2.98
CA ALA A 237 9.02 -5.48 3.62
C ALA A 237 8.91 -5.55 5.15
N ARG A 238 8.15 -4.64 5.78
CA ARG A 238 7.86 -4.67 7.23
C ARG A 238 6.97 -5.86 7.60
N VAL A 239 5.79 -5.99 6.98
CA VAL A 239 4.84 -7.10 7.26
C VAL A 239 5.50 -8.46 7.06
N ALA A 240 6.28 -8.64 5.99
CA ALA A 240 7.00 -9.89 5.75
C ALA A 240 8.11 -10.16 6.79
N ARG A 241 8.71 -9.13 7.39
CA ARG A 241 9.67 -9.29 8.49
C ARG A 241 8.96 -9.66 9.80
N ASP A 242 7.92 -8.91 10.15
CA ASP A 242 7.10 -9.14 11.35
C ASP A 242 6.52 -10.56 11.36
N ALA A 243 6.10 -11.08 10.20
CA ALA A 243 5.63 -12.45 10.02
C ALA A 243 6.72 -13.51 10.26
N ARG A 244 7.96 -13.30 9.77
CA ARG A 244 9.07 -14.22 10.04
C ARG A 244 9.46 -14.22 11.52
N GLU A 245 9.50 -13.05 12.15
CA GLU A 245 9.75 -12.92 13.60
C GLU A 245 8.66 -13.62 14.44
N GLU A 246 7.40 -13.64 13.98
CA GLU A 246 6.32 -14.42 14.58
C GLU A 246 6.52 -15.93 14.37
N ASP A 247 6.75 -16.38 13.13
CA ASP A 247 6.94 -17.80 12.80
C ASP A 247 8.15 -18.41 13.52
N GLU A 248 9.29 -17.70 13.57
CA GLU A 248 10.47 -18.11 14.34
C GLU A 248 10.17 -18.23 15.84
N ARG A 249 9.40 -17.28 16.40
CA ARG A 249 9.00 -17.29 17.81
C ARG A 249 7.97 -18.38 18.13
N LEU A 250 7.11 -18.73 17.18
CA LEU A 250 6.19 -19.86 17.29
C LEU A 250 6.95 -21.19 17.16
N ALA A 251 7.87 -21.32 16.21
CA ALA A 251 8.74 -22.49 16.06
C ALA A 251 9.60 -22.72 17.31
N ALA A 252 10.19 -21.68 17.90
CA ALA A 252 10.95 -21.77 19.14
C ALA A 252 10.11 -22.20 20.36
N LYS A 253 8.80 -21.92 20.36
CA LYS A 253 7.85 -22.39 21.40
C LYS A 253 7.30 -23.79 21.12
N ALA A 254 7.20 -24.18 19.84
CA ALA A 254 6.68 -25.46 19.39
C ALA A 254 7.75 -26.56 19.32
N ALA A 255 9.03 -26.18 19.24
CA ALA A 255 10.14 -27.07 19.47
C ALA A 255 9.95 -27.78 20.82
N PRO A 256 10.03 -29.12 20.89
CA PRO A 256 10.05 -29.79 22.18
C PRO A 256 11.21 -29.23 23.00
N PRO A 257 11.09 -29.08 24.33
CA PRO A 257 12.24 -28.75 25.15
C PRO A 257 13.31 -29.78 24.83
N ALA A 258 14.44 -29.32 24.27
CA ALA A 258 15.55 -30.19 23.95
C ALA A 258 15.83 -31.04 25.19
N LEU A 259 15.95 -32.36 25.03
CA LEU A 259 16.03 -33.29 26.15
C LEU A 259 17.40 -33.13 26.84
N GLN A 260 17.56 -32.03 27.56
CA GLN A 260 18.61 -31.81 28.52
C GLN A 260 18.38 -32.83 29.62
N ALA A 261 18.99 -33.99 29.43
CA ALA A 261 19.25 -34.95 30.48
C ALA A 261 20.31 -34.36 31.43
N GLN A 262 19.99 -33.20 32.03
CA GLN A 262 20.51 -32.83 33.33
C GLN A 262 20.11 -33.97 34.27
N PRO A 263 21.07 -34.70 34.88
CA PRO A 263 20.72 -35.65 35.93
C PRO A 263 20.19 -34.82 37.10
N THR A 264 18.87 -34.71 37.22
CA THR A 264 18.28 -33.95 38.32
C THR A 264 18.39 -34.78 39.59
N ASP A 265 19.35 -34.46 40.45
CA ASP A 265 19.51 -35.00 41.81
C ASP A 265 18.38 -34.52 42.77
N ASP A 266 17.14 -34.46 42.27
CA ASP A 266 15.92 -34.25 43.03
C ASP A 266 15.36 -35.62 43.44
N PRO A 267 15.60 -36.07 44.69
CA PRO A 267 15.14 -37.38 45.14
C PRO A 267 13.61 -37.49 45.17
N LYS A 268 12.86 -36.37 45.21
CA LYS A 268 11.40 -36.39 45.17
C LYS A 268 10.89 -36.77 43.79
N ARG A 269 11.48 -36.22 42.71
CA ARG A 269 11.17 -36.61 41.33
C ARG A 269 11.53 -38.08 41.07
N ALA A 270 12.70 -38.53 41.53
CA ALA A 270 13.11 -39.92 41.42
C ALA A 270 12.14 -40.87 42.17
N ALA A 271 11.74 -40.53 43.40
CA ALA A 271 10.80 -41.31 44.19
C ALA A 271 9.41 -41.43 43.52
N ILE A 272 8.89 -40.34 42.95
CA ILE A 272 7.61 -40.32 42.22
C ILE A 272 7.68 -41.19 40.96
N ALA A 273 8.76 -41.07 40.17
CA ALA A 273 8.95 -41.91 38.98
C ALA A 273 9.01 -43.42 39.35
N ALA A 274 9.75 -43.77 40.40
CA ALA A 274 9.84 -45.14 40.90
C ALA A 274 8.50 -45.67 41.45
N ALA A 275 7.68 -44.82 42.08
CA ALA A 275 6.33 -45.17 42.53
C ALA A 275 5.40 -45.47 41.35
N LEU A 276 5.40 -44.63 40.31
CA LEU A 276 4.60 -44.82 39.10
C LEU A 276 5.03 -46.07 38.30
N ALA A 277 6.33 -46.37 38.25
CA ALA A 277 6.83 -47.61 37.65
C ALA A 277 6.30 -48.85 38.39
N ARG A 278 6.40 -48.89 39.73
CA ARG A 278 5.85 -49.98 40.55
C ARG A 278 4.33 -50.12 40.40
N ALA A 279 3.60 -49.01 40.29
CA ALA A 279 2.15 -49.03 40.04
C ALA A 279 1.81 -49.67 38.68
N ARG A 280 2.54 -49.32 37.61
CA ARG A 280 2.35 -49.89 36.26
C ARG A 280 2.65 -51.40 36.21
N VAL A 281 3.68 -51.87 36.93
CA VAL A 281 3.97 -53.31 37.05
C VAL A 281 2.84 -54.03 37.80
N ARG A 282 2.37 -53.49 38.93
CA ARG A 282 1.23 -54.06 39.68
C ARG A 282 -0.07 -54.07 38.87
N ALA A 283 -0.32 -53.06 38.04
CA ALA A 283 -1.46 -53.03 37.14
C ALA A 283 -1.39 -54.11 36.04
N LYS A 284 -0.20 -54.39 35.48
CA LYS A 284 0.01 -55.51 34.53
C LYS A 284 -0.01 -56.89 35.19
N ALA A 285 0.30 -56.99 36.48
CA ALA A 285 0.34 -58.25 37.22
C ALA A 285 -1.00 -58.64 37.87
N ARG A 286 -2.07 -57.87 37.63
CA ARG A 286 -3.42 -58.18 38.11
C ARG A 286 -4.13 -59.08 37.08
N PRO A 287 -4.44 -60.35 37.40
CA PRO A 287 -5.31 -61.17 36.55
C PRO A 287 -6.72 -60.56 36.50
N GLN A 288 -7.48 -60.90 35.46
CA GLN A 288 -8.90 -60.54 35.32
C GLN A 288 -9.77 -61.48 36.16
#